data_AF-A0A519GZJ9-F1
#
_entry.id   AF-A0A519GZJ9-F1
#
_cell.length_a   1.000
_cell.length_b   1.000
_cell.length_c   1.000
_cell.angle_alpha   90.00
_cell.angle_beta   90.00
_cell.angle_gamma   90.00
#
_symmetry.space_group_name_H-M   'P 1'
#
loop_
_entity.id
_entity.type
_entity.pdbx_description
1 polymer ?
#
loop_
_entity_poly.entity_id
_entity_poly.type
_entity_poly.pdbx_seq_one_letter_code
_entity_poly.pdbx_strand_id
1 'polypeptide(L)'
;MTASRRTALAAGAFYLATHVSSVAAAVAYGPALTDPSSSAAEAGATGLRVGVMLELVLALACVGTGVALLVILRDAAPALALTFASLRLLEAAVIAAGTLPMLALAWMQDAAVAAADTEVFAQALADVHRASFLVGQGLVIGVNTLVLAVMLHCTKTVPFALAVLGFAGGTLVLASDIGQLAGWVPLNGVVAGLCAAPIFAFELWFAGYLLFVGLRPRVAAAKVEAAGGRM
;
A
#
# COMPACT_ATOMS: atom_id res chain seq x y z
N MET A 1 13.83 -25.07 -4.84
CA MET A 1 13.10 -24.05 -4.05
C MET A 1 11.89 -24.69 -3.39
N THR A 2 11.72 -24.53 -2.08
CA THR A 2 10.52 -25.00 -1.36
C THR A 2 9.30 -24.16 -1.73
N ALA A 3 8.09 -24.71 -1.58
CA ALA A 3 6.84 -23.97 -1.82
C ALA A 3 6.78 -22.68 -0.97
N SER A 4 7.18 -22.74 0.30
CA SER A 4 7.27 -21.57 1.18
C SER A 4 8.23 -20.49 0.65
N ARG A 5 9.39 -20.87 0.10
CA ARG A 5 10.32 -19.91 -0.51
C ARG A 5 9.74 -19.25 -1.76
N ARG A 6 9.02 -20.01 -2.61
CA ARG A 6 8.32 -19.46 -3.78
C ARG A 6 7.27 -18.43 -3.38
N THR A 7 6.44 -18.73 -2.39
CA THR A 7 5.41 -17.79 -1.93
C THR A 7 6.04 -16.56 -1.27
N ALA A 8 7.14 -16.71 -0.52
CA ALA A 8 7.87 -15.56 0.04
C ALA A 8 8.44 -14.65 -1.06
N LEU A 9 8.99 -15.23 -2.14
CA LEU A 9 9.44 -14.46 -3.30
C LEU A 9 8.29 -13.70 -3.96
N ALA A 10 7.13 -14.35 -4.15
CA ALA A 10 5.95 -13.69 -4.69
C ALA A 10 5.47 -12.53 -3.80
N ALA A 11 5.43 -12.74 -2.48
CA ALA A 11 5.09 -11.69 -1.51
C ALA A 11 6.05 -10.49 -1.61
N GLY A 12 7.36 -10.74 -1.68
CA GLY A 12 8.37 -9.69 -1.84
C GLY A 12 8.26 -8.96 -3.18
N ALA A 13 7.96 -9.68 -4.27
CA ALA A 13 7.76 -9.09 -5.59
C ALA A 13 6.52 -8.20 -5.64
N PHE A 14 5.41 -8.63 -5.04
CA PHE A 14 4.21 -7.79 -4.92
C PHE A 14 4.47 -6.55 -4.07
N TYR A 15 5.19 -6.66 -2.95
CA TYR A 15 5.57 -5.50 -2.14
C TYR A 15 6.45 -4.50 -2.88
N LEU A 16 7.42 -4.99 -3.67
CA LEU A 16 8.24 -4.12 -4.49
C LEU A 16 7.41 -3.47 -5.61
N ALA A 17 6.50 -4.24 -6.22
CA ALA A 17 5.59 -3.73 -7.24
C ALA A 17 4.72 -2.59 -6.70
N THR A 18 4.20 -2.68 -5.47
CA THR A 18 3.39 -1.60 -4.88
C THR A 18 4.20 -0.30 -4.77
N HIS A 19 5.47 -0.39 -4.35
CA HIS A 19 6.33 0.80 -4.22
C HIS A 19 6.62 1.43 -5.57
N VAL A 20 7.08 0.61 -6.53
CA VAL A 20 7.48 1.09 -7.85
C VAL A 20 6.28 1.68 -8.58
N SER A 21 5.13 1.01 -8.55
CA SER A 21 3.94 1.51 -9.25
C SER A 21 3.33 2.72 -8.56
N SER A 22 3.31 2.79 -7.23
CA SER A 22 2.82 3.96 -6.49
C SER A 22 3.66 5.21 -6.76
N VAL A 23 4.99 5.11 -6.66
CA VAL A 23 5.89 6.25 -6.93
C VAL A 23 5.79 6.68 -8.38
N ALA A 24 5.78 5.74 -9.33
CA ALA A 24 5.63 6.05 -10.74
C ALA A 24 4.26 6.70 -11.05
N ALA A 25 3.18 6.25 -10.41
CA ALA A 25 1.85 6.85 -10.56
C ALA A 25 1.82 8.29 -10.06
N ALA A 26 2.41 8.56 -8.88
CA ALA A 26 2.50 9.92 -8.33
C ALA A 26 3.25 10.87 -9.28
N VAL A 27 4.35 10.40 -9.90
CA VAL A 27 5.07 11.17 -10.92
C VAL A 27 4.21 11.38 -12.16
N ALA A 28 3.53 10.34 -12.65
CA ALA A 28 2.69 10.41 -13.84
C ALA A 28 1.49 11.36 -13.69
N TYR A 29 0.91 11.42 -12.49
CA TYR A 29 -0.19 12.33 -12.16
C TYR A 29 0.26 13.74 -11.75
N GLY A 30 1.56 13.97 -11.49
CA GLY A 30 2.09 15.23 -10.97
C GLY A 30 1.51 16.49 -11.64
N PRO A 31 1.51 16.59 -12.98
CA PRO A 31 0.91 17.71 -13.69
C PRO A 31 -0.60 17.85 -13.43
N ALA A 32 -1.35 16.74 -13.53
CA ALA A 32 -2.81 16.72 -13.34
C ALA A 32 -3.26 16.98 -11.90
N LEU A 33 -2.39 16.76 -10.92
CA LEU A 33 -2.67 17.15 -9.55
C LEU A 33 -2.27 18.61 -9.31
N THR A 34 -1.19 19.10 -9.89
CA THR A 34 -0.74 20.48 -9.66
C THR A 34 -1.63 21.50 -10.38
N ASP A 35 -2.00 21.21 -11.62
CA ASP A 35 -2.88 22.04 -12.46
C ASP A 35 -3.88 21.13 -13.21
N PRO A 36 -4.99 20.74 -12.55
CA PRO A 36 -5.97 19.82 -13.13
C PRO A 36 -6.65 20.38 -14.38
N SER A 37 -6.90 21.69 -14.43
CA SER A 37 -7.64 22.33 -15.52
C SER A 37 -6.79 22.44 -16.78
N SER A 38 -5.52 22.82 -16.65
CA SER A 38 -4.57 22.80 -17.78
C SER A 38 -4.39 21.38 -18.31
N SER A 39 -4.26 20.41 -17.41
CA SER A 39 -4.14 19.00 -17.78
C SER A 39 -5.38 18.51 -18.52
N ALA A 40 -6.59 18.88 -18.10
CA ALA A 40 -7.83 18.50 -18.80
C ALA A 40 -7.93 19.07 -20.23
N ALA A 41 -7.27 20.20 -20.49
CA ALA A 41 -7.26 20.86 -21.80
C ALA A 41 -6.14 20.38 -22.74
N GLU A 42 -5.10 19.73 -22.20
CA GLU A 42 -3.93 19.26 -22.96
C GLU A 42 -4.20 17.92 -23.66
N ALA A 43 -4.64 18.00 -24.92
CA ALA A 43 -4.87 16.82 -25.75
C ALA A 43 -3.58 16.02 -25.98
N GLY A 44 -3.62 14.71 -25.75
CA GLY A 44 -2.52 13.78 -26.03
C GLY A 44 -1.53 13.55 -24.88
N ALA A 45 -1.71 14.18 -23.72
CA ALA A 45 -0.88 13.93 -22.55
C ALA A 45 -1.09 12.50 -22.00
N THR A 46 -0.08 11.64 -22.12
CA THR A 46 -0.17 10.22 -21.71
C THR A 46 -0.10 9.99 -20.20
N GLY A 47 0.25 11.02 -19.42
CA GLY A 47 0.51 10.93 -17.98
C GLY A 47 -0.66 10.35 -17.18
N LEU A 48 -1.89 10.83 -17.44
CA LEU A 48 -3.09 10.35 -16.75
C LEU A 48 -3.33 8.86 -16.99
N ARG A 49 -3.27 8.41 -18.24
CA ARG A 49 -3.49 7.00 -18.59
C ARG A 49 -2.41 6.09 -17.99
N VAL A 50 -1.15 6.54 -18.02
CA VAL A 50 -0.04 5.81 -17.40
C VAL A 50 -0.25 5.73 -15.89
N GLY A 51 -0.63 6.82 -15.23
CA GLY A 51 -0.94 6.83 -13.79
C GLY A 51 -2.07 5.86 -13.43
N VAL A 52 -3.17 5.86 -14.19
CA VAL A 52 -4.30 4.93 -13.98
C VAL A 52 -3.83 3.48 -14.08
N MET A 53 -3.06 3.13 -15.12
CA MET A 53 -2.54 1.77 -15.28
C MET A 53 -1.63 1.38 -14.12
N LEU A 54 -0.78 2.29 -13.64
CA LEU A 54 0.12 2.05 -12.52
C LEU A 54 -0.63 1.87 -11.21
N GLU A 55 -1.71 2.61 -10.96
CA GLU A 55 -2.56 2.41 -9.78
C GLU A 55 -3.38 1.12 -9.82
N LEU A 56 -3.80 0.66 -11.01
CA LEU A 56 -4.42 -0.66 -11.15
C LEU A 56 -3.41 -1.78 -10.86
N VAL A 57 -2.17 -1.64 -11.34
CA VAL A 57 -1.07 -2.56 -10.98
C VAL A 57 -0.79 -2.50 -9.48
N LEU A 58 -0.79 -1.31 -8.87
CA LEU A 58 -0.66 -1.12 -7.43
C LEU A 58 -1.75 -1.89 -6.68
N ALA A 59 -3.02 -1.69 -7.03
CA ALA A 59 -4.16 -2.35 -6.39
C ALA A 59 -4.06 -3.89 -6.50
N LEU A 60 -3.70 -4.42 -7.66
CA LEU A 60 -3.50 -5.85 -7.85
C LEU A 60 -2.33 -6.39 -7.02
N ALA A 61 -1.23 -5.64 -6.95
CA ALA A 61 -0.11 -5.98 -6.09
C ALA A 61 -0.48 -5.92 -4.60
N CYS A 62 -1.38 -5.00 -4.21
CA CYS A 62 -1.96 -4.98 -2.87
C CYS A 62 -2.71 -6.26 -2.54
N VAL A 63 -3.63 -6.70 -3.39
CA VAL A 63 -4.30 -7.99 -3.24
C VAL A 63 -3.28 -9.14 -3.19
N GLY A 64 -2.32 -9.14 -4.10
CA GLY A 64 -1.26 -10.15 -4.18
C GLY A 64 -0.45 -10.29 -2.89
N THR A 65 -0.02 -9.17 -2.28
CA THR A 65 0.68 -9.17 -0.99
C THR A 65 -0.18 -9.74 0.14
N GLY A 66 -1.45 -9.33 0.22
CA GLY A 66 -2.40 -9.82 1.24
C GLY A 66 -2.59 -11.33 1.16
N VAL A 67 -2.87 -11.85 -0.05
CA VAL A 67 -3.05 -13.28 -0.29
C VAL A 67 -1.76 -14.06 -0.02
N ALA A 68 -0.60 -13.57 -0.49
CA ALA A 68 0.66 -14.27 -0.30
C ALA A 68 1.03 -14.39 1.18
N LEU A 69 0.89 -13.31 1.96
CA LEU A 69 1.17 -13.35 3.39
C LEU A 69 0.14 -14.15 4.18
N LEU A 70 -1.14 -14.13 3.79
CA LEU A 70 -2.15 -15.01 4.37
C LEU A 70 -1.73 -16.48 4.22
N VAL A 71 -1.34 -16.90 3.02
CA VAL A 71 -0.92 -18.28 2.77
C VAL A 71 0.30 -18.68 3.60
N ILE A 72 1.27 -17.77 3.77
CA ILE A 72 2.51 -18.09 4.49
C ILE A 72 2.32 -18.07 6.02
N LEU A 73 1.49 -17.16 6.54
CA LEU A 73 1.41 -16.86 7.97
C LEU A 73 0.15 -17.37 8.68
N ARG A 74 -0.87 -17.84 7.95
CA ARG A 74 -2.13 -18.35 8.53
C ARG A 74 -1.93 -19.40 9.63
N ASP A 75 -0.91 -20.25 9.51
CA ASP A 75 -0.69 -21.34 10.48
C ASP A 75 -0.06 -20.85 11.80
N ALA A 76 0.56 -19.67 11.85
CA ALA A 76 1.03 -19.10 13.15
C ALA A 76 0.07 -18.07 13.73
N ALA A 77 -0.51 -17.24 12.87
CA ALA A 77 -1.24 -16.07 13.31
C ALA A 77 -2.51 -15.93 12.44
N PRO A 78 -3.45 -16.88 12.53
CA PRO A 78 -4.58 -16.95 11.60
C PRO A 78 -5.43 -15.67 11.61
N ALA A 79 -5.71 -15.13 12.79
CA ALA A 79 -6.46 -13.88 12.94
C ALA A 79 -5.71 -12.69 12.31
N LEU A 80 -4.45 -12.47 12.68
CA LEU A 80 -3.66 -11.35 12.15
C LEU A 80 -3.40 -11.46 10.65
N ALA A 81 -3.15 -12.66 10.14
CA ALA A 81 -2.95 -12.92 8.73
C ALA A 81 -4.22 -12.62 7.91
N LEU A 82 -5.38 -13.04 8.42
CA LEU A 82 -6.67 -12.72 7.80
C LEU A 82 -6.98 -11.23 7.87
N THR A 83 -6.76 -10.59 9.02
CA THR A 83 -6.94 -9.14 9.19
C THR A 83 -6.07 -8.37 8.21
N PHE A 84 -4.78 -8.69 8.09
CA PHE A 84 -3.87 -8.07 7.14
C PHE A 84 -4.35 -8.25 5.69
N ALA A 85 -4.73 -9.47 5.30
CA ALA A 85 -5.22 -9.71 3.94
C ALA A 85 -6.50 -8.93 3.62
N SER A 86 -7.43 -8.85 4.57
CA SER A 86 -8.67 -8.07 4.43
C SER A 86 -8.39 -6.58 4.30
N LEU A 87 -7.48 -6.04 5.10
CA LEU A 87 -7.08 -4.63 5.02
C LEU A 87 -6.34 -4.32 3.72
N ARG A 88 -5.50 -5.23 3.20
CA ARG A 88 -4.88 -5.08 1.86
C ARG A 88 -5.90 -5.11 0.73
N LEU A 89 -6.96 -5.91 0.87
CA LEU A 89 -8.07 -5.91 -0.09
C LEU A 89 -8.86 -4.60 -0.02
N LEU A 90 -9.14 -4.09 1.19
CA LEU A 90 -9.79 -2.79 1.37
C LEU A 90 -8.96 -1.66 0.75
N GLU A 91 -7.65 -1.64 1.01
CA GLU A 91 -6.71 -0.68 0.43
C GLU A 91 -6.75 -0.73 -1.10
N ALA A 92 -6.65 -1.94 -1.70
CA ALA A 92 -6.74 -2.13 -3.14
C ALA A 92 -8.06 -1.62 -3.72
N ALA A 93 -9.19 -1.84 -3.04
CA ALA A 93 -10.49 -1.38 -3.48
C ALA A 93 -10.60 0.15 -3.45
N VAL A 94 -10.07 0.79 -2.41
CA VAL A 94 -10.03 2.27 -2.31
C VAL A 94 -9.14 2.86 -3.40
N ILE A 95 -7.95 2.27 -3.64
CA ILE A 95 -7.04 2.69 -4.72
C ILE A 95 -7.74 2.57 -6.08
N ALA A 96 -8.37 1.42 -6.36
CA ALA A 96 -9.10 1.21 -7.62
C ALA A 96 -10.22 2.24 -7.81
N ALA A 97 -11.00 2.52 -6.77
CA ALA A 97 -12.02 3.58 -6.80
C ALA A 97 -11.40 4.96 -7.03
N GLY A 98 -10.26 5.23 -6.41
CA GLY A 98 -9.46 6.45 -6.56
C GLY A 98 -8.91 6.70 -7.96
N THR A 99 -8.74 5.66 -8.77
CA THR A 99 -8.31 5.80 -10.17
C THR A 99 -9.41 6.32 -11.09
N LEU A 100 -10.68 6.07 -10.74
CA LEU A 100 -11.84 6.41 -11.57
C LEU A 100 -11.95 7.91 -11.88
N PRO A 101 -11.79 8.84 -10.93
CA PRO A 101 -11.79 10.27 -11.25
C PRO A 101 -10.64 10.67 -12.18
N MET A 102 -9.47 10.06 -12.07
CA MET A 102 -8.33 10.35 -12.96
C MET A 102 -8.56 9.78 -14.37
N LEU A 103 -9.24 8.64 -14.49
CA LEU A 103 -9.68 8.09 -15.77
C LEU A 103 -10.75 8.98 -16.43
N ALA A 104 -11.70 9.50 -15.64
CA ALA A 104 -12.70 10.46 -16.13
C ALA A 104 -12.03 11.74 -16.65
N LEU A 105 -11.02 12.25 -15.93
CA LEU A 105 -10.22 13.40 -16.37
C LEU A 105 -9.51 13.12 -17.71
N ALA A 106 -8.99 11.91 -17.91
CA ALA A 106 -8.38 11.50 -19.18
C ALA A 106 -9.40 11.46 -20.34
N TRP A 107 -10.64 11.04 -20.09
CA TRP A 107 -11.69 11.07 -21.11
C TRP A 107 -12.13 12.49 -21.48
N MET A 108 -12.06 13.44 -20.54
CA MET A 108 -12.33 14.86 -20.83
C MET A 108 -11.30 15.45 -21.79
N GLN A 109 -10.01 15.08 -21.66
CA GLN A 109 -8.96 15.46 -22.60
C GLN A 109 -9.30 15.01 -24.03
N ASP A 110 -9.76 13.77 -24.19
CA ASP A 110 -10.08 13.19 -25.50
C ASP A 110 -11.31 13.85 -26.14
N ALA A 111 -12.30 14.21 -25.33
CA ALA A 111 -13.54 14.82 -25.80
C ALA A 111 -13.40 16.32 -26.14
N ALA A 112 -12.23 16.92 -25.91
CA ALA A 112 -11.96 18.35 -26.13
C ALA A 112 -13.06 19.26 -25.53
N VAL A 113 -13.50 18.93 -24.31
CA VAL A 113 -14.60 19.62 -23.64
C VAL A 113 -14.16 21.04 -23.24
N ALA A 114 -14.39 22.00 -24.12
CA ALA A 114 -14.21 23.43 -23.88
C ALA A 114 -15.46 24.03 -23.20
N ALA A 115 -15.87 23.47 -22.06
CA ALA A 115 -17.00 23.99 -21.29
C ALA A 115 -16.53 25.05 -20.29
N ALA A 116 -17.42 26.01 -19.98
CA ALA A 116 -17.15 27.09 -19.01
C ALA A 116 -16.83 26.58 -17.59
N ASP A 117 -17.18 25.33 -17.28
CA ASP A 117 -17.00 24.69 -15.97
C ASP A 117 -15.93 23.58 -15.93
N THR A 118 -15.14 23.41 -17.01
CA THR A 118 -14.11 22.35 -17.09
C THR A 118 -13.10 22.43 -15.94
N GLU A 119 -12.76 23.65 -15.50
CA GLU A 119 -11.85 23.87 -14.37
C GLU A 119 -12.41 23.33 -13.04
N VAL A 120 -13.65 23.70 -12.70
CA VAL A 120 -14.30 23.27 -11.45
C VAL A 120 -14.44 21.75 -11.42
N PHE A 121 -14.83 21.15 -12.54
CA PHE A 121 -15.01 19.70 -12.62
C PHE A 121 -13.67 18.95 -12.57
N ALA A 122 -12.64 19.43 -13.27
CA ALA A 122 -11.28 18.86 -13.22
C ALA A 122 -10.70 18.90 -11.81
N GLN A 123 -10.87 20.04 -11.11
CA GLN A 123 -10.44 20.20 -9.73
C GLN A 123 -11.19 19.24 -8.80
N ALA A 124 -12.51 19.13 -8.93
CA ALA A 124 -13.31 18.21 -8.13
C ALA A 124 -12.88 16.74 -8.30
N LEU A 125 -12.58 16.31 -9.53
CA LEU A 125 -12.06 14.97 -9.79
C LEU A 125 -10.69 14.75 -9.12
N ALA A 126 -9.77 15.70 -9.26
CA ALA A 126 -8.47 15.63 -8.60
C ALA A 126 -8.60 15.57 -7.07
N ASP A 127 -9.57 16.27 -6.48
CA ASP A 127 -9.81 16.27 -5.04
C ASP A 127 -10.45 14.96 -4.56
N VAL A 128 -11.34 14.35 -5.34
CA VAL A 128 -11.84 12.99 -5.06
C VAL A 128 -10.70 11.98 -5.10
N HIS A 129 -9.77 12.11 -6.06
CA HIS A 129 -8.57 11.27 -6.11
C HIS A 129 -7.69 11.47 -4.86
N ARG A 130 -7.40 12.72 -4.47
CA ARG A 130 -6.64 13.01 -3.23
C ARG A 130 -7.31 12.44 -1.98
N ALA A 131 -8.63 12.54 -1.88
CA ALA A 131 -9.38 11.98 -0.77
C ALA A 131 -9.24 10.45 -0.72
N SER A 132 -9.32 9.77 -1.87
CA SER A 132 -9.09 8.33 -1.93
C SER A 132 -7.65 7.96 -1.54
N PHE A 133 -6.66 8.77 -1.93
CA PHE A 133 -5.26 8.56 -1.58
C PHE A 133 -5.04 8.63 -0.06
N LEU A 134 -5.61 9.64 0.60
CA LEU A 134 -5.55 9.75 2.06
C LEU A 134 -6.17 8.53 2.74
N VAL A 135 -7.31 8.04 2.24
CA VAL A 135 -8.00 6.91 2.85
C VAL A 135 -7.25 5.60 2.61
N GLY A 136 -6.89 5.29 1.36
CA GLY A 136 -6.23 4.05 0.98
C GLY A 136 -4.75 4.04 1.36
N GLN A 137 -3.94 4.78 0.60
CA GLN A 137 -2.49 4.87 0.77
C GLN A 137 -2.03 5.67 2.01
N GLY A 138 -2.95 6.22 2.80
CA GLY A 138 -2.65 6.83 4.11
C GLY A 138 -3.22 6.04 5.28
N LEU A 139 -4.49 6.27 5.62
CA LEU A 139 -5.13 5.72 6.82
C LEU A 139 -5.12 4.18 6.83
N VAL A 140 -5.53 3.53 5.74
CA VAL A 140 -5.60 2.06 5.68
C VAL A 140 -4.20 1.45 5.70
N ILE A 141 -3.22 2.01 4.97
CA ILE A 141 -1.85 1.48 4.98
C ILE A 141 -1.18 1.58 6.35
N GLY A 142 -1.46 2.64 7.11
CA GLY A 142 -0.97 2.81 8.48
C GLY A 142 -1.47 1.67 9.40
N VAL A 143 -2.75 1.34 9.34
CA VAL A 143 -3.33 0.21 10.10
C VAL A 143 -2.79 -1.13 9.61
N ASN A 144 -2.69 -1.33 8.29
CA ASN A 144 -2.08 -2.51 7.67
C ASN A 144 -0.69 -2.78 8.23
N THR A 145 0.14 -1.74 8.27
CA THR A 145 1.53 -1.83 8.74
C THR A 145 1.62 -2.15 10.21
N LEU A 146 0.74 -1.61 11.06
CA LEU A 146 0.69 -1.96 12.47
C LEU A 146 0.32 -3.42 12.69
N VAL A 147 -0.72 -3.91 12.00
CA VAL A 147 -1.13 -5.32 12.06
C VAL A 147 0.01 -6.23 11.59
N LEU A 148 0.68 -5.87 10.49
CA LEU A 148 1.83 -6.62 9.99
C LEU A 148 2.99 -6.60 10.97
N ALA A 149 3.34 -5.45 11.54
CA ALA A 149 4.43 -5.32 12.50
C ALA A 149 4.19 -6.20 13.75
N VAL A 150 2.97 -6.19 14.29
CA VAL A 150 2.56 -7.07 15.40
C VAL A 150 2.67 -8.54 14.99
N MET A 151 2.17 -8.90 13.80
CA MET A 151 2.26 -10.26 13.28
C MET A 151 3.71 -10.73 13.13
N LEU A 152 4.58 -9.89 12.57
CA LEU A 152 6.01 -10.19 12.38
C LEU A 152 6.73 -10.31 13.72
N HIS A 153 6.40 -9.46 14.69
CA HIS A 153 6.93 -9.52 16.06
C HIS A 153 6.54 -10.83 16.75
N CYS A 154 5.26 -11.18 16.74
CA CYS A 154 4.74 -12.40 17.37
C CYS A 154 5.28 -13.68 16.72
N THR A 155 5.40 -13.69 15.39
CA THR A 155 5.84 -14.89 14.65
C THR A 155 7.35 -15.07 14.59
N LYS A 156 8.14 -14.03 14.94
CA LYS A 156 9.61 -14.02 14.90
C LYS A 156 10.20 -14.47 13.55
N THR A 157 9.47 -14.22 12.46
CA THR A 157 9.82 -14.66 11.10
C THR A 157 10.85 -13.77 10.41
N VAL A 158 11.10 -12.59 10.99
CA VAL A 158 12.01 -11.54 10.49
C VAL A 158 12.88 -11.00 11.65
N PRO A 159 13.93 -10.20 11.38
CA PRO A 159 14.70 -9.52 12.42
C PRO A 159 13.83 -8.59 13.27
N PHE A 160 14.11 -8.51 14.57
CA PHE A 160 13.35 -7.66 15.50
C PHE A 160 13.34 -6.18 15.09
N ALA A 161 14.47 -5.65 14.62
CA ALA A 161 14.59 -4.28 14.15
C ALA A 161 13.60 -3.94 13.02
N LEU A 162 13.31 -4.90 12.13
CA LEU A 162 12.35 -4.73 11.04
C LEU A 162 10.92 -4.60 11.59
N ALA A 163 10.55 -5.40 12.58
CA ALA A 163 9.24 -5.30 13.23
C ALA A 163 9.08 -3.97 14.01
N VAL A 164 10.13 -3.51 14.69
CA VAL A 164 10.13 -2.21 15.39
C VAL A 164 9.99 -1.05 14.40
N LEU A 165 10.72 -1.09 13.28
CA LEU A 165 10.61 -0.07 12.24
C LEU A 165 9.20 -0.03 11.66
N GLY A 166 8.58 -1.19 11.40
CA GLY A 166 7.20 -1.26 10.95
C GLY A 166 6.23 -0.69 11.98
N PHE A 167 6.39 -1.00 13.27
CA PHE A 167 5.54 -0.46 14.31
C PHE A 167 5.66 1.08 14.40
N ALA A 168 6.89 1.60 14.48
CA ALA A 168 7.16 3.02 14.55
C ALA A 168 6.65 3.77 13.31
N GLY A 169 6.91 3.23 12.10
CA GLY A 169 6.47 3.81 10.85
C GLY A 169 4.95 3.78 10.69
N GLY A 170 4.31 2.66 11.02
CA GLY A 170 2.84 2.53 10.99
C GLY A 170 2.15 3.49 11.96
N THR A 171 2.68 3.65 13.18
CA THR A 171 2.12 4.62 14.15
C THR A 171 2.30 6.05 13.67
N LEU A 172 3.49 6.41 13.18
CA LEU A 172 3.81 7.77 12.77
C LEU A 172 2.98 8.21 11.55
N VAL A 173 2.88 7.35 10.51
CA VAL A 173 2.10 7.67 9.32
C VAL A 173 0.61 7.77 9.65
N LEU A 174 0.08 6.83 10.44
CA LEU A 174 -1.33 6.85 10.84
C LEU A 174 -1.69 8.12 11.63
N ALA A 175 -0.81 8.54 12.56
CA ALA A 175 -1.00 9.79 13.29
C ALA A 175 -0.97 11.01 12.35
N SER A 176 -0.05 11.03 11.38
CA SER A 176 0.03 12.07 10.37
C SER A 176 -1.24 12.12 9.50
N ASP A 177 -1.74 10.98 9.04
CA ASP A 177 -2.94 10.89 8.21
C ASP A 177 -4.21 11.27 8.95
N ILE A 178 -4.31 10.93 10.25
CA ILE A 178 -5.39 11.45 11.13
C ILE A 178 -5.28 12.98 11.25
N GLY A 179 -4.07 13.52 11.37
CA GLY A 179 -3.83 14.96 11.35
C GLY A 179 -4.23 15.62 10.03
N GLN A 180 -4.00 14.95 8.90
CA GLN A 180 -4.45 15.41 7.57
C GLN A 180 -5.97 15.39 7.46
N LEU A 181 -6.61 14.31 7.93
CA LEU A 181 -8.06 14.19 7.97
C LEU A 181 -8.71 15.29 8.84
N ALA A 182 -8.06 15.65 9.95
CA ALA A 182 -8.51 16.73 10.84
C ALA A 182 -8.17 18.14 10.34
N GLY A 183 -7.42 18.28 9.25
CA GLY A 183 -6.96 19.55 8.70
C GLY A 183 -5.81 20.22 9.48
N TRP A 184 -5.17 19.52 10.41
CA TRP A 184 -4.01 20.02 11.16
C TRP A 184 -2.70 19.92 10.39
N VAL A 185 -2.62 18.92 9.50
CA VAL A 185 -1.46 18.67 8.64
C VAL A 185 -1.91 18.88 7.18
N PRO A 186 -1.16 19.64 6.36
CA PRO A 186 -1.49 19.78 4.94
C PRO A 186 -1.47 18.43 4.22
N LEU A 187 -2.46 18.20 3.36
CA LEU A 187 -2.56 17.01 2.51
C LEU A 187 -1.31 16.84 1.66
N ASN A 188 -0.67 15.67 1.75
CA ASN A 188 0.53 15.31 0.98
C ASN A 188 1.68 16.32 1.09
N GLY A 189 1.73 17.09 2.18
CA GLY A 189 2.77 18.07 2.43
C GLY A 189 4.10 17.47 2.89
N VAL A 190 5.11 18.32 3.07
CA VAL A 190 6.46 17.90 3.51
C VAL A 190 6.42 17.12 4.82
N VAL A 191 5.62 17.55 5.79
CA VAL A 191 5.47 16.88 7.09
C VAL A 191 4.90 15.47 6.91
N ALA A 192 3.86 15.31 6.09
CA ALA A 192 3.28 14.01 5.79
C ALA A 192 4.31 13.07 5.12
N GLY A 193 5.09 13.60 4.17
CA GLY A 193 6.18 12.86 3.53
C GLY A 193 7.27 12.41 4.50
N LEU A 194 7.66 13.26 5.47
CA LEU A 194 8.62 12.90 6.52
C LEU A 194 8.06 11.82 7.45
N CYS A 195 6.79 11.91 7.82
CA CYS A 195 6.10 10.90 8.63
C CYS A 195 5.96 9.55 7.90
N ALA A 196 5.86 9.56 6.56
CA ALA A 196 5.79 8.37 5.73
C ALA A 196 7.17 7.71 5.47
N ALA A 197 8.28 8.41 5.72
CA ALA A 197 9.62 7.88 5.44
C ALA A 197 9.95 6.56 6.20
N PRO A 198 9.60 6.39 7.49
CA PRO A 198 9.92 5.15 8.20
C PRO A 198 9.09 3.94 7.73
N ILE A 199 7.82 4.13 7.36
CA ILE A 199 7.00 3.06 6.77
C ILE A 199 7.56 2.67 5.39
N PHE A 200 7.93 3.64 4.56
CA PHE A 200 8.58 3.37 3.27
C PHE A 200 9.89 2.57 3.43
N ALA A 201 10.72 2.94 4.41
CA ALA A 201 11.94 2.19 4.72
C ALA A 201 11.64 0.77 5.22
N PHE A 202 10.61 0.60 6.06
CA PHE A 202 10.15 -0.71 6.52
C PHE A 202 9.72 -1.60 5.36
N GLU A 203 8.86 -1.10 4.48
CA GLU A 203 8.30 -1.91 3.41
C GLU A 203 9.35 -2.29 2.37
N LEU A 204 10.27 -1.38 2.00
CA LEU A 204 11.40 -1.72 1.13
C LEU A 204 12.33 -2.76 1.76
N TRP A 205 12.64 -2.61 3.05
CA TRP A 205 13.46 -3.60 3.74
C TRP A 205 12.76 -4.95 3.82
N PHE A 206 11.46 -4.97 4.12
CA PHE A 206 10.67 -6.19 4.17
C PHE A 206 10.55 -6.87 2.81
N ALA A 207 10.31 -6.11 1.74
CA ALA A 207 10.31 -6.59 0.36
C ALA A 207 11.65 -7.25 0.01
N GLY A 208 12.76 -6.55 0.26
CA GLY A 208 14.11 -7.08 0.04
C GLY A 208 14.38 -8.33 0.88
N TYR A 209 13.96 -8.34 2.14
CA TYR A 209 14.11 -9.49 3.02
C TYR A 209 13.36 -10.71 2.47
N LEU A 210 12.12 -10.54 2.01
CA LEU A 210 11.33 -11.60 1.37
C LEU A 210 11.97 -12.08 0.06
N LEU A 211 12.53 -11.18 -0.75
CA LEU A 211 13.17 -11.50 -2.03
C LEU A 211 14.47 -12.27 -1.83
N PHE A 212 15.38 -11.81 -0.98
CA PHE A 212 16.73 -12.36 -0.90
C PHE A 212 16.92 -13.41 0.20
N VAL A 213 16.22 -13.28 1.32
CA VAL A 213 16.38 -14.16 2.49
C VAL A 213 15.21 -15.14 2.63
N GLY A 214 13.98 -14.63 2.57
CA GLY A 214 12.77 -15.38 2.92
C GLY A 214 12.53 -15.44 4.43
N LEU A 215 11.35 -15.92 4.82
CA LEU A 215 10.99 -16.00 6.24
C LEU A 215 11.79 -17.09 6.96
N ARG A 216 12.18 -16.80 8.21
CA ARG A 216 12.94 -17.75 9.02
C ARG A 216 12.09 -18.99 9.31
N PRO A 217 12.67 -20.21 9.23
CA PRO A 217 12.02 -21.42 9.71
C PRO A 217 11.61 -21.24 11.17
N ARG A 218 10.37 -21.62 11.50
CA ARG A 218 9.93 -21.63 12.89
C ARG A 218 10.64 -22.79 13.58
N VAL A 219 11.24 -22.54 14.73
CA VAL A 219 11.50 -23.62 15.67
C VAL A 219 10.12 -24.08 16.13
N ALA A 220 9.66 -25.22 15.63
CA ALA A 220 8.46 -25.85 16.16
C ALA A 220 8.69 -25.98 17.67
N ALA A 221 7.81 -25.39 18.48
CA ALA A 221 7.78 -25.73 19.89
C ALA A 221 7.62 -27.25 19.93
N ALA A 222 8.65 -27.95 20.40
CA ALA A 222 8.65 -29.39 20.47
C ALA A 222 7.37 -29.81 21.19
N LYS A 223 6.57 -30.66 20.54
CA LYS A 223 5.49 -31.38 21.24
C LYS A 223 6.14 -32.08 22.43
N VAL A 224 5.98 -31.53 23.64
CA VAL A 224 6.27 -32.23 24.90
C VAL A 224 5.14 -33.23 25.17
N GLU A 225 4.93 -34.14 24.22
CA GLU A 225 3.85 -35.13 24.29
C GLU A 225 4.36 -36.49 23.80
N ALA A 226 5.53 -36.87 24.29
CA ALA A 226 6.09 -38.22 24.14
C ALA A 226 6.96 -38.60 25.35
N ALA A 227 6.40 -38.52 26.58
CA ALA A 227 6.97 -39.19 27.76
C ALA A 227 5.98 -39.36 28.94
N GLY A 228 4.67 -39.41 28.69
CA GLY A 228 3.66 -39.74 29.71
C GLY A 228 3.13 -41.17 29.62
N GLY A 229 3.83 -42.05 28.91
CA GLY A 229 3.47 -43.45 28.79
C GLY A 229 3.91 -44.25 30.02
N ARG A 230 2.92 -44.75 30.75
CA ARG A 230 2.97 -45.96 31.61
C ARG A 230 3.91 -45.90 32.82
N MET A 231 3.32 -45.67 34.00
CA MET A 231 3.41 -46.57 35.16
C MET A 231 2.09 -46.51 35.92
#